data_AF-A0A7S1S7D2-F1
#
_entry.id   AF-A0A7S1S7D2-F1
#
_cell.length_a   1.000
_cell.length_b   1.000
_cell.length_c   1.000
_cell.angle_alpha   90.00
_cell.angle_beta   90.00
_cell.angle_gamma   90.00
#
_symmetry.space_group_name_H-M   'P 1'
#
loop_
_entity.id
_entity.type
_entity.pdbx_description
1 polymer ?
#
loop_
_entity_poly.entity_id
_entity_poly.type
_entity_poly.pdbx_seq_one_letter_code
_entity_poly.pdbx_strand_id
1 'polypeptide(L)'
;MAVRTVLRTAALTAIVLVALVKRALQNRRPSGRKALADGAAHSSGADGKSASTAGARPASPTPVRHSVQRQAAIAKGGPIDHAGSVAIVPNDAFDLQKTIFKTLSTALLRYIARAKLGNNLFWAECATGAIQAAYGSIPAAPSVDKALTDFMAEECDFAMEHADGSFMDHLHFCHDYSAAYYKEHSPRVLLLHSIMGVGTNCFPMTKDKLPRLKSLLTDFEFRHIEAFPSILRLLNAHTLLEELSANRERLDKLQRVSFYRVLDNEHLSMSGEDLWIALNFQVIHLLDFLPAACWASQMSEPLFQTFVELITFMQQTGRLKAHVDFDHPAGEVNVEGQPLTLGACIFRFLPSTVARKSQIKEITKYSKAIGHSLSYEIQWAD
;
A
#
# COMPACT_ATOMS: atom_id res chain seq x y z
N MET A 1 12.39 -37.36 -8.19
CA MET A 1 10.98 -37.71 -8.53
C MET A 1 9.98 -37.02 -7.59
N ALA A 2 10.11 -37.15 -6.26
CA ALA A 2 9.20 -36.60 -5.24
C ALA A 2 8.75 -35.13 -5.43
N VAL A 3 9.66 -34.20 -5.76
CA VAL A 3 9.32 -32.77 -5.95
C VAL A 3 8.25 -32.55 -7.03
N ARG A 4 8.28 -33.33 -8.13
CA ARG A 4 7.23 -33.25 -9.18
C ARG A 4 5.89 -33.77 -8.69
N THR A 5 5.87 -34.73 -7.76
CA THR A 5 4.64 -35.24 -7.14
C THR A 5 4.04 -34.19 -6.20
N VAL A 6 4.84 -33.61 -5.31
CA VAL A 6 4.39 -32.55 -4.39
C VAL A 6 3.81 -31.33 -5.14
N LEU A 7 4.51 -30.87 -6.19
CA LEU A 7 4.02 -29.76 -7.02
C LEU A 7 2.73 -30.10 -7.78
N ARG A 8 2.57 -31.35 -8.24
CA ARG A 8 1.31 -31.82 -8.87
C ARG A 8 0.16 -31.89 -7.87
N THR A 9 0.39 -32.38 -6.66
CA THR A 9 -0.63 -32.43 -5.60
C THR A 9 -1.05 -31.02 -5.19
N ALA A 10 -0.10 -30.10 -4.95
CA ALA A 10 -0.40 -28.71 -4.62
C ALA A 10 -1.19 -28.00 -5.75
N ALA A 11 -0.81 -28.23 -7.01
CA ALA A 11 -1.55 -27.70 -8.15
C ALA A 11 -2.98 -28.29 -8.25
N LEU A 12 -3.16 -29.60 -8.03
CA LEU A 12 -4.49 -30.22 -8.00
C LEU A 12 -5.35 -29.62 -6.88
N THR A 13 -4.82 -29.50 -5.67
CA THR A 13 -5.53 -28.93 -4.52
C THR A 13 -5.93 -27.47 -4.80
N ALA A 14 -5.06 -26.66 -5.39
CA ALA A 14 -5.38 -25.29 -5.80
C ALA A 14 -6.49 -25.25 -6.88
N ILE A 15 -6.45 -26.14 -7.88
CA ILE A 15 -7.49 -26.25 -8.92
C ILE A 15 -8.84 -26.65 -8.30
N VAL A 16 -8.84 -27.62 -7.39
CA VAL A 16 -10.05 -28.07 -6.67
C VAL A 16 -10.60 -26.94 -5.79
N LEU A 17 -9.74 -26.22 -5.06
CA LEU A 17 -10.15 -25.09 -4.22
C LEU A 17 -10.77 -23.96 -5.06
N VAL A 18 -10.16 -23.61 -6.20
CA VAL A 18 -10.71 -22.63 -7.16
C VAL A 18 -12.04 -23.10 -7.75
N ALA A 19 -12.20 -24.38 -8.07
CA ALA A 19 -13.46 -24.94 -8.56
C ALA A 19 -14.57 -24.91 -7.50
N LEU A 20 -14.25 -25.23 -6.24
CA LEU A 20 -15.18 -25.16 -5.11
C LEU A 20 -15.61 -23.72 -4.81
N VAL A 21 -14.67 -22.76 -4.79
CA VAL A 21 -14.98 -21.33 -4.63
C VAL A 21 -15.86 -20.84 -5.78
N LYS A 22 -15.55 -21.20 -7.02
CA LYS A 22 -16.36 -20.83 -8.20
C LYS A 22 -17.79 -21.40 -8.09
N ARG A 23 -17.95 -22.63 -7.61
CA ARG A 23 -19.26 -23.28 -7.39
C ARG A 23 -20.04 -22.62 -6.24
N ALA A 24 -19.37 -22.27 -5.14
CA ALA A 24 -19.96 -21.55 -4.01
C ALA A 24 -20.46 -20.15 -4.41
N LEU A 25 -19.69 -19.42 -5.23
CA LEU A 25 -20.08 -18.12 -5.78
C LEU A 25 -21.24 -18.25 -6.79
N GLN A 26 -21.25 -19.28 -7.64
CA GLN A 26 -22.36 -19.54 -8.58
C GLN A 26 -23.67 -19.90 -7.87
N ASN A 27 -23.61 -20.53 -6.71
CA ASN A 27 -24.79 -20.88 -5.91
C ASN A 27 -25.38 -19.68 -5.15
N ARG A 28 -24.66 -18.56 -5.00
CA ARG A 28 -25.22 -17.29 -4.47
C ARG A 28 -25.90 -16.48 -5.58
N ARG A 29 -27.02 -16.98 -6.09
CA ARG A 29 -28.01 -16.10 -6.77
C ARG A 29 -28.83 -15.35 -5.72
N PRO A 30 -29.17 -14.07 -5.92
CA PRO A 30 -30.05 -13.36 -5.01
C PRO A 30 -31.46 -13.96 -5.08
N SER A 31 -32.01 -14.38 -3.94
CA SER A 31 -33.43 -14.64 -3.80
C SER A 31 -34.20 -13.34 -4.09
N GLY A 32 -35.22 -13.43 -4.93
CA GLY A 32 -35.77 -12.26 -5.60
C GLY A 32 -36.53 -11.30 -4.68
N ARG A 33 -36.39 -10.00 -4.96
CA ARG A 33 -37.46 -9.03 -4.67
C ARG A 33 -38.74 -9.48 -5.36
N LYS A 34 -39.82 -9.60 -4.60
CA LYS A 34 -41.17 -9.27 -5.09
C LYS A 34 -41.88 -8.51 -3.98
N ALA A 35 -42.30 -7.29 -4.29
CA ALA A 35 -43.13 -6.49 -3.40
C ALA A 35 -44.60 -6.88 -3.57
N LEU A 36 -45.38 -6.77 -2.50
CA LEU A 36 -46.75 -6.29 -2.57
C LEU A 36 -47.00 -5.40 -1.35
N ALA A 37 -47.81 -4.37 -1.50
CA ALA A 37 -48.15 -3.42 -0.45
C ALA A 37 -49.47 -3.82 0.23
N ASP A 38 -49.67 -3.41 1.48
CA ASP A 38 -50.69 -2.42 1.87
C ASP A 38 -50.89 -2.32 3.39
N GLY A 39 -51.29 -1.14 3.88
CA GLY A 39 -52.16 -1.01 5.06
C GLY A 39 -51.56 -0.51 6.39
N ALA A 40 -51.68 0.82 6.62
CA ALA A 40 -51.92 1.48 7.92
C ALA A 40 -50.90 1.37 9.09
N ALA A 41 -50.79 2.31 10.04
CA ALA A 41 -51.15 3.75 10.11
C ALA A 41 -50.52 4.36 11.40
N HIS A 42 -50.30 5.69 11.42
CA HIS A 42 -49.89 6.53 12.59
C HIS A 42 -48.45 6.21 13.14
N SER A 43 -47.66 7.07 13.80
CA SER A 43 -47.63 8.52 14.13
C SER A 43 -46.25 8.81 14.78
N SER A 44 -45.62 10.00 14.81
CA SER A 44 -45.86 11.32 14.18
C SER A 44 -44.66 12.27 14.46
N GLY A 45 -44.33 13.19 13.55
CA GLY A 45 -43.41 14.33 13.75
C GLY A 45 -42.22 14.31 12.78
N ALA A 46 -42.04 15.20 11.79
CA ALA A 46 -42.12 16.67 11.74
C ALA A 46 -41.05 17.34 12.63
N ASP A 47 -40.22 18.28 12.16
CA ASP A 47 -40.05 18.86 10.82
C ASP A 47 -38.64 19.47 10.68
N GLY A 48 -38.13 19.75 9.46
CA GLY A 48 -36.78 20.31 9.33
C GLY A 48 -36.16 20.47 7.93
N LYS A 49 -36.88 21.07 6.97
CA LYS A 49 -36.26 21.47 5.68
C LYS A 49 -35.45 22.76 5.81
N SER A 50 -34.15 22.71 5.52
CA SER A 50 -33.32 23.85 5.11
C SER A 50 -32.05 23.25 4.48
N ALA A 51 -31.85 23.34 3.16
CA ALA A 51 -31.37 24.49 2.38
C ALA A 51 -29.89 24.26 2.02
N SER A 52 -29.55 24.42 0.74
CA SER A 52 -28.18 24.24 0.25
C SER A 52 -27.29 25.41 0.67
N THR A 53 -26.26 25.13 1.47
CA THR A 53 -25.17 26.08 1.71
C THR A 53 -23.88 25.60 1.06
N ALA A 54 -23.38 26.40 0.12
CA ALA A 54 -22.02 26.26 -0.37
C ALA A 54 -21.01 26.68 0.73
N GLY A 55 -19.81 26.11 0.69
CA GLY A 55 -18.64 26.69 1.37
C GLY A 55 -18.53 26.44 2.87
N ALA A 56 -18.20 25.21 3.26
CA ALA A 56 -17.45 24.97 4.49
C ALA A 56 -15.97 24.77 4.12
N ARG A 57 -15.11 25.75 4.42
CA ARG A 57 -13.66 25.57 4.35
C ARG A 57 -13.25 24.48 5.34
N PRO A 58 -12.33 23.56 5.02
CA PRO A 58 -11.66 22.78 6.06
C PRO A 58 -10.93 23.75 6.99
N ALA A 59 -11.10 23.55 8.30
CA ALA A 59 -10.34 24.27 9.32
C ALA A 59 -8.84 23.93 9.21
N SER A 60 -7.99 24.73 9.85
CA SER A 60 -6.55 24.47 9.99
C SER A 60 -6.28 22.98 10.31
N PRO A 61 -5.25 22.36 9.72
CA PRO A 61 -5.07 20.91 9.78
C PRO A 61 -4.94 20.46 11.24
N THR A 62 -5.98 19.77 11.73
CA THR A 62 -5.91 19.00 12.97
C THR A 62 -4.73 18.04 12.84
N PRO A 63 -3.87 17.89 13.88
CA PRO A 63 -2.79 16.92 13.84
C PRO A 63 -3.32 15.54 13.44
N VAL A 64 -2.77 14.97 12.37
CA VAL A 64 -3.26 13.70 11.82
C VAL A 64 -3.00 12.60 12.84
N ARG A 65 -4.07 12.07 13.42
CA ARG A 65 -3.98 11.03 14.44
C ARG A 65 -3.83 9.68 13.78
N HIS A 66 -2.58 9.25 13.64
CA HIS A 66 -2.22 7.91 13.17
C HIS A 66 -2.95 6.79 13.92
N SER A 67 -3.21 5.70 13.20
CA SER A 67 -3.65 4.43 13.78
C SER A 67 -2.63 3.88 14.79
N VAL A 68 -3.08 3.04 15.73
CA VAL A 68 -2.20 2.42 16.75
C VAL A 68 -1.06 1.62 16.10
N GLN A 69 -1.30 0.97 14.96
CA GLN A 69 -0.26 0.27 14.18
C GLN A 69 0.82 1.24 13.66
N ARG A 70 0.40 2.36 13.08
CA ARG A 70 1.29 3.41 12.55
C ARG A 70 2.10 4.08 13.66
N GLN A 71 1.45 4.35 14.80
CA GLN A 71 2.12 4.84 16.01
C GLN A 71 3.18 3.84 16.52
N ALA A 72 2.88 2.54 16.53
CA ALA A 72 3.83 1.51 16.96
C ALA A 72 5.04 1.40 16.02
N ALA A 73 4.80 1.46 14.70
CA ALA A 73 5.86 1.44 13.70
C ALA A 73 6.80 2.65 13.83
N ILE A 74 6.26 3.87 14.01
CA ILE A 74 7.06 5.07 14.26
C ILE A 74 7.72 5.03 15.65
N ALA A 75 7.08 4.46 16.68
CA ALA A 75 7.69 4.37 18.01
C ALA A 75 8.90 3.41 18.06
N LYS A 76 8.87 2.34 17.27
CA LYS A 76 9.98 1.36 17.19
C LYS A 76 11.05 1.75 16.17
N GLY A 77 10.70 2.45 15.09
CA GLY A 77 11.57 2.57 13.92
C GLY A 77 11.57 1.30 13.07
N GLY A 78 10.42 0.62 12.98
CA GLY A 78 10.27 -0.59 12.17
C GLY A 78 8.92 -1.26 12.38
N PRO A 79 8.51 -2.17 11.48
CA PRO A 79 7.23 -2.86 11.62
C PRO A 79 7.23 -3.86 12.79
N ILE A 80 6.04 -4.22 13.27
CA ILE A 80 5.83 -5.15 14.39
C ILE A 80 4.68 -6.11 14.05
N ASP A 81 4.88 -7.41 14.32
CA ASP A 81 3.78 -8.38 14.39
C ASP A 81 3.11 -8.27 15.77
N HIS A 82 1.89 -7.75 15.82
CA HIS A 82 1.13 -7.58 17.07
C HIS A 82 0.22 -8.78 17.41
N ALA A 83 0.53 -9.99 16.96
CA ALA A 83 -0.20 -11.20 17.35
C ALA A 83 -0.38 -11.28 18.88
N GLY A 84 -1.59 -11.61 19.33
CA GLY A 84 -1.98 -11.60 20.74
C GLY A 84 -2.26 -10.21 21.35
N SER A 85 -1.84 -9.10 20.71
CA SER A 85 -2.10 -7.72 21.16
C SER A 85 -3.23 -7.00 20.39
N VAL A 86 -3.64 -7.55 19.25
CA VAL A 86 -4.74 -7.04 18.42
C VAL A 86 -5.65 -8.17 17.94
N ALA A 87 -6.97 -7.97 18.04
CA ALA A 87 -7.98 -8.82 17.42
C ALA A 87 -8.43 -8.19 16.10
N ILE A 88 -8.42 -8.99 15.02
CA ILE A 88 -8.84 -8.60 13.68
C ILE A 88 -10.26 -9.11 13.45
N VAL A 89 -11.21 -8.22 13.21
CA VAL A 89 -12.63 -8.58 13.03
C VAL A 89 -13.10 -8.12 11.66
N PRO A 90 -13.67 -9.00 10.81
CA PRO A 90 -14.15 -8.61 9.49
C PRO A 90 -15.26 -7.55 9.57
N ASN A 91 -15.17 -6.54 8.74
CA ASN A 91 -16.14 -5.46 8.63
C ASN A 91 -17.11 -5.76 7.47
N ASP A 92 -18.29 -6.28 7.78
CA ASP A 92 -19.32 -6.61 6.77
C ASP A 92 -19.86 -5.39 6.01
N ALA A 93 -19.73 -4.19 6.57
CA ALA A 93 -20.11 -2.93 5.92
C ALA A 93 -19.05 -2.40 4.94
N PHE A 94 -17.86 -3.01 4.87
CA PHE A 94 -16.79 -2.57 3.97
C PHE A 94 -17.19 -2.70 2.49
N ASP A 95 -17.15 -1.58 1.77
CA ASP A 95 -17.49 -1.51 0.34
C ASP A 95 -16.23 -1.22 -0.50
N LEU A 96 -15.70 -2.28 -1.11
CA LEU A 96 -14.57 -2.21 -2.03
C LEU A 96 -14.82 -1.24 -3.22
N GLN A 97 -16.07 -0.94 -3.60
CA GLN A 97 -16.35 -0.01 -4.70
C GLN A 97 -15.98 1.45 -4.36
N LYS A 98 -15.83 1.79 -3.08
CA LYS A 98 -15.45 3.12 -2.59
C LYS A 98 -13.93 3.32 -2.45
N THR A 99 -13.13 2.41 -3.02
CA THR A 99 -11.66 2.40 -2.92
C THR A 99 -11.02 2.29 -4.31
N ILE A 100 -9.71 2.56 -4.43
CA ILE A 100 -8.92 2.28 -5.66
C ILE A 100 -9.09 0.85 -6.17
N PHE A 101 -9.33 -0.11 -5.28
CA PHE A 101 -9.47 -1.53 -5.60
C PHE A 101 -10.77 -1.86 -6.34
N LYS A 102 -11.65 -0.89 -6.59
CA LYS A 102 -12.77 -1.01 -7.53
C LYS A 102 -12.33 -1.45 -8.94
N THR A 103 -11.11 -1.13 -9.37
CA THR A 103 -10.58 -1.51 -10.69
C THR A 103 -10.06 -2.96 -10.77
N LEU A 104 -10.01 -3.71 -9.66
CA LEU A 104 -9.49 -5.09 -9.63
C LEU A 104 -10.25 -6.00 -10.60
N SER A 105 -9.48 -6.72 -11.41
CA SER A 105 -9.97 -7.35 -12.63
C SER A 105 -10.82 -8.61 -12.46
N THR A 106 -10.75 -9.28 -11.31
CA THR A 106 -11.43 -10.57 -11.06
C THR A 106 -12.19 -10.60 -9.75
N ALA A 107 -13.25 -11.41 -9.70
CA ALA A 107 -14.01 -11.65 -8.47
C ALA A 107 -13.16 -12.25 -7.34
N LEU A 108 -12.16 -13.07 -7.68
CA LEU A 108 -11.22 -13.63 -6.70
C LEU A 108 -10.36 -12.53 -6.06
N LEU A 109 -9.73 -11.67 -6.87
CA LEU A 109 -8.94 -10.54 -6.37
C LEU A 109 -9.80 -9.55 -5.56
N ARG A 110 -11.04 -9.30 -5.98
CA ARG A 110 -11.99 -8.46 -5.23
C ARG A 110 -12.38 -9.06 -3.88
N TYR A 111 -12.65 -10.37 -3.82
CA TYR A 111 -12.93 -11.07 -2.56
C TYR A 111 -11.73 -11.04 -1.61
N ILE A 112 -10.53 -11.28 -2.17
CA ILE A 112 -9.24 -11.16 -1.51
C ILE A 112 -9.02 -9.76 -0.91
N ALA A 113 -9.16 -8.70 -1.71
CA ALA A 113 -8.95 -7.33 -1.26
C ALA A 113 -9.98 -6.94 -0.18
N ARG A 114 -11.24 -7.35 -0.32
CA ARG A 114 -12.26 -7.16 0.73
C ARG A 114 -11.90 -7.89 2.02
N ALA A 115 -11.34 -9.10 1.96
CA ALA A 115 -10.94 -9.86 3.14
C ALA A 115 -9.69 -9.28 3.85
N LYS A 116 -8.82 -8.55 3.14
CA LYS A 116 -7.69 -7.81 3.76
C LYS A 116 -8.10 -6.44 4.31
N LEU A 117 -8.78 -5.63 3.50
CA LEU A 117 -9.05 -4.22 3.78
C LEU A 117 -10.31 -4.02 4.64
N GLY A 118 -11.31 -4.89 4.50
CA GLY A 118 -12.54 -4.86 5.27
C GLY A 118 -12.37 -5.51 6.64
N ASN A 119 -11.48 -4.98 7.47
CA ASN A 119 -11.26 -5.42 8.84
C ASN A 119 -11.24 -4.23 9.80
N ASN A 120 -11.83 -4.42 10.99
CA ASN A 120 -11.69 -3.54 12.13
C ASN A 120 -10.62 -4.13 13.07
N LEU A 121 -9.74 -3.30 13.61
CA LEU A 121 -8.68 -3.70 14.53
C LEU A 121 -9.04 -3.29 15.97
N PHE A 122 -9.15 -4.27 16.86
CA PHE A 122 -9.44 -4.06 18.28
C PHE A 122 -8.18 -4.35 19.09
N TRP A 123 -7.58 -3.31 19.66
CA TRP A 123 -6.30 -3.40 20.36
C TRP A 123 -6.50 -3.62 21.85
N ALA A 124 -5.59 -4.37 22.48
CA ALA A 124 -5.53 -4.43 23.94
C ALA A 124 -5.21 -3.04 24.52
N GLU A 125 -5.86 -2.67 25.62
CA GLU A 125 -5.67 -1.35 26.24
C GLU A 125 -4.22 -1.14 26.72
N CYS A 126 -3.62 -2.18 27.30
CA CYS A 126 -2.22 -2.16 27.75
C CYS A 126 -1.23 -1.94 26.58
N ALA A 127 -1.44 -2.61 25.45
CA ALA A 127 -0.65 -2.43 24.24
C ALA A 127 -0.83 -1.01 23.68
N THR A 128 -2.08 -0.52 23.60
CA THR A 128 -2.41 0.82 23.13
C THR A 128 -1.74 1.91 23.98
N GLY A 129 -1.80 1.79 25.31
CA GLY A 129 -1.17 2.74 26.24
C GLY A 129 0.35 2.76 26.12
N ALA A 130 0.99 1.58 26.04
CA ALA A 130 2.43 1.46 25.85
C ALA A 130 2.89 2.06 24.51
N ILE A 131 2.16 1.77 23.42
CA ILE A 131 2.43 2.31 22.08
C ILE A 131 2.29 3.84 22.06
N GLN A 132 1.23 4.39 22.65
CA GLN A 132 1.00 5.84 22.68
C GLN A 132 2.03 6.56 23.54
N ALA A 133 2.46 5.98 24.67
CA ALA A 133 3.53 6.53 25.48
C ALA A 133 4.88 6.54 24.74
N ALA A 134 5.23 5.45 24.05
CA ALA A 134 6.44 5.37 23.24
C ALA A 134 6.40 6.33 22.04
N TYR A 135 5.30 6.36 21.28
CA TYR A 135 5.10 7.31 20.18
C TYR A 135 5.20 8.77 20.64
N GLY A 136 4.65 9.10 21.82
CA GLY A 136 4.73 10.45 22.41
C GLY A 136 6.15 10.92 22.78
N SER A 137 7.15 10.03 22.74
CA SER A 137 8.58 10.36 22.90
C SER A 137 9.32 10.63 21.58
N ILE A 138 8.69 10.34 20.44
CA ILE A 138 9.27 10.59 19.11
C ILE A 138 9.13 12.08 18.80
N PRO A 139 10.20 12.77 18.35
CA PRO A 139 10.10 14.16 17.91
C PRO A 139 9.07 14.33 16.80
N ALA A 140 8.25 15.38 16.91
CA ALA A 140 7.29 15.72 15.86
C ALA A 140 8.00 15.99 14.53
N ALA A 141 7.40 15.53 13.43
CA ALA A 141 7.91 15.78 12.09
C ALA A 141 7.90 17.30 11.75
N PRO A 142 8.77 17.76 10.84
CA PRO A 142 8.76 19.15 10.38
C PRO A 142 7.38 19.57 9.85
N SER A 143 6.97 20.81 10.14
CA SER A 143 5.73 21.36 9.58
C SER A 143 5.81 21.49 8.06
N VAL A 144 4.77 21.03 7.37
CA VAL A 144 4.63 21.18 5.91
C VAL A 144 4.30 22.63 5.57
N ASP A 145 4.98 23.19 4.56
CA ASP A 145 4.72 24.55 4.07
C ASP A 145 3.26 24.74 3.68
N LYS A 146 2.63 25.84 4.13
CA LYS A 146 1.22 26.12 3.83
C LYS A 146 0.92 26.05 2.32
N ALA A 147 1.80 26.59 1.47
CA ALA A 147 1.62 26.57 0.01
C ALA A 147 1.58 25.15 -0.58
N LEU A 148 2.27 24.17 0.05
CA LEU A 148 2.20 22.78 -0.35
C LEU A 148 0.95 22.08 0.20
N THR A 149 0.55 22.38 1.44
CA THR A 149 -0.72 21.91 2.02
C THR A 149 -1.92 22.42 1.23
N ASP A 150 -1.89 23.69 0.80
CA ASP A 150 -2.90 24.30 -0.07
C ASP A 150 -2.95 23.58 -1.42
N PHE A 151 -1.80 23.31 -2.04
CA PHE A 151 -1.73 22.51 -3.27
C PHE A 151 -2.33 21.10 -3.06
N MET A 152 -1.98 20.41 -1.97
CA MET A 152 -2.57 19.10 -1.67
C MET A 152 -4.09 19.17 -1.47
N ALA A 153 -4.62 20.22 -0.84
CA ALA A 153 -6.05 20.36 -0.56
C ALA A 153 -6.88 20.84 -1.76
N GLU A 154 -6.32 21.70 -2.61
CA GLU A 154 -7.03 22.37 -3.72
C GLU A 154 -6.76 21.73 -5.08
N GLU A 155 -5.58 21.12 -5.26
CA GLU A 155 -5.10 20.62 -6.56
C GLU A 155 -5.04 19.09 -6.66
N CYS A 156 -5.19 18.34 -5.56
CA CYS A 156 -5.21 16.87 -5.57
C CYS A 156 -6.57 16.29 -5.17
N ASP A 157 -7.14 15.38 -5.99
CA ASP A 157 -8.34 14.61 -5.67
C ASP A 157 -7.97 13.30 -4.95
N PHE A 158 -7.86 13.38 -3.63
CA PHE A 158 -7.66 12.22 -2.77
C PHE A 158 -8.95 11.42 -2.50
N ALA A 159 -10.12 11.97 -2.82
CA ALA A 159 -11.40 11.27 -2.64
C ALA A 159 -11.59 10.13 -3.66
N MET A 160 -10.89 10.19 -4.80
CA MET A 160 -10.79 9.06 -5.74
C MET A 160 -10.21 7.79 -5.13
N GLU A 161 -9.33 7.93 -4.14
CA GLU A 161 -8.52 6.85 -3.60
C GLU A 161 -9.20 6.15 -2.43
N HIS A 162 -9.50 6.95 -1.40
CA HIS A 162 -10.11 6.51 -0.15
C HIS A 162 -11.03 7.63 0.39
N ALA A 163 -12.33 7.51 0.14
CA ALA A 163 -13.34 8.48 0.60
C ALA A 163 -13.51 8.56 2.13
N ASP A 164 -12.82 7.71 2.89
CA ASP A 164 -12.74 7.71 4.36
C ASP A 164 -11.52 8.46 4.91
N GLY A 165 -10.67 9.03 4.04
CA GLY A 165 -9.48 9.80 4.42
C GLY A 165 -8.24 8.95 4.77
N SER A 166 -8.31 7.62 4.73
CA SER A 166 -7.19 6.73 5.10
C SER A 166 -5.94 6.90 4.23
N PHE A 167 -6.08 7.44 3.02
CA PHE A 167 -4.96 7.83 2.16
C PHE A 167 -4.16 9.01 2.69
N MET A 168 -4.82 10.02 3.28
CA MET A 168 -4.10 11.15 3.87
C MET A 168 -3.30 10.70 5.10
N ASP A 169 -3.86 9.82 5.92
CA ASP A 169 -3.14 9.21 7.05
C ASP A 169 -1.97 8.30 6.59
N HIS A 170 -2.06 7.68 5.41
CA HIS A 170 -0.93 6.99 4.77
C HIS A 170 0.20 7.96 4.39
N LEU A 171 -0.11 9.07 3.69
CA LEU A 171 0.88 10.08 3.31
C LEU A 171 1.57 10.70 4.52
N HIS A 172 0.80 11.04 5.57
CA HIS A 172 1.35 11.56 6.82
C HIS A 172 2.18 10.52 7.57
N PHE A 173 1.79 9.24 7.61
CA PHE A 173 2.61 8.19 8.21
C PHE A 173 3.98 8.09 7.53
N CYS A 174 4.02 8.05 6.19
CA CYS A 174 5.28 7.95 5.47
C CYS A 174 6.15 9.21 5.63
N HIS A 175 5.54 10.40 5.70
CA HIS A 175 6.23 11.65 6.03
C HIS A 175 6.86 11.61 7.43
N ASP A 176 6.07 11.29 8.46
CA ASP A 176 6.51 11.34 9.86
C ASP A 176 7.54 10.23 10.17
N TYR A 177 7.37 9.04 9.60
CA TYR A 177 8.38 7.98 9.66
C TYR A 177 9.69 8.42 8.99
N SER A 178 9.63 9.04 7.80
CA SER A 178 10.82 9.53 7.11
C SER A 178 11.55 10.62 7.91
N ALA A 179 10.80 11.52 8.55
CA ALA A 179 11.37 12.56 9.40
C ALA A 179 12.07 11.99 10.66
N ALA A 180 11.55 10.89 11.21
CA ALA A 180 12.14 10.22 12.35
C ALA A 180 13.35 9.32 12.00
N TYR A 181 13.34 8.68 10.81
CA TYR A 181 14.22 7.54 10.50
C TYR A 181 15.00 7.62 9.17
N TYR A 182 14.86 8.69 8.38
CA TYR A 182 15.66 8.90 7.17
C TYR A 182 15.97 10.40 6.98
N LYS A 183 16.72 10.96 7.94
CA LYS A 183 16.88 12.40 8.20
C LYS A 183 17.75 13.12 7.18
N GLU A 184 18.53 12.37 6.41
CA GLU A 184 19.44 12.86 5.37
C GLU A 184 18.68 13.41 4.15
N HIS A 185 17.39 13.07 4.00
CA HIS A 185 16.58 13.45 2.85
C HIS A 185 15.21 14.01 3.27
N SER A 186 14.59 14.80 2.39
CA SER A 186 13.34 15.50 2.72
C SER A 186 12.17 14.53 2.92
N PRO A 187 11.46 14.56 4.06
CA PRO A 187 10.26 13.74 4.29
C PRO A 187 9.10 14.16 3.37
N ARG A 188 9.15 15.34 2.75
CA ARG A 188 8.16 15.82 1.77
C ARG A 188 8.11 14.93 0.52
N VAL A 189 9.18 14.20 0.20
CA VAL A 189 9.14 13.16 -0.84
C VAL A 189 8.06 12.13 -0.50
N LEU A 190 8.09 11.60 0.73
CA LEU A 190 7.13 10.60 1.19
C LEU A 190 5.76 11.16 1.58
N LEU A 191 5.62 12.47 1.78
CA LEU A 191 4.29 13.11 1.83
C LEU A 191 3.59 13.15 0.46
N LEU A 192 4.35 13.22 -0.63
CA LEU A 192 3.82 13.48 -1.98
C LEU A 192 3.99 12.29 -2.94
N HIS A 193 4.65 11.22 -2.51
CA HIS A 193 5.13 10.12 -3.36
C HIS A 193 4.07 9.47 -4.27
N SER A 194 2.79 9.53 -3.90
CA SER A 194 1.67 8.87 -4.57
C SER A 194 0.77 9.83 -5.37
N ILE A 195 1.00 11.15 -5.35
CA ILE A 195 0.09 12.12 -6.00
C ILE A 195 0.12 12.02 -7.54
N MET A 196 1.24 11.59 -8.12
CA MET A 196 1.42 11.39 -9.56
C MET A 196 0.99 10.00 -10.05
N GLY A 197 0.38 9.19 -9.18
CA GLY A 197 -0.07 7.84 -9.49
C GLY A 197 0.22 6.87 -8.34
N VAL A 198 -0.74 6.01 -8.05
CA VAL A 198 -0.60 4.96 -7.03
C VAL A 198 -0.37 3.58 -7.65
N GLY A 199 -0.44 2.51 -6.86
CA GLY A 199 -0.29 1.13 -7.35
C GLY A 199 -1.34 0.67 -8.38
N THR A 200 -2.36 1.50 -8.64
CA THR A 200 -3.39 1.32 -9.68
C THR A 200 -3.28 2.43 -10.75
N ASN A 201 -4.36 2.76 -11.46
CA ASN A 201 -4.41 3.91 -12.39
C ASN A 201 -5.26 5.07 -11.80
N CYS A 202 -5.15 5.29 -10.49
CA CYS A 202 -5.67 6.47 -9.82
C CYS A 202 -4.56 7.52 -9.70
N PHE A 203 -4.92 8.78 -9.95
CA PHE A 203 -4.00 9.91 -10.10
C PHE A 203 -4.55 11.13 -9.36
N PRO A 204 -4.16 11.37 -8.10
CA PRO A 204 -4.63 12.53 -7.36
C PRO A 204 -4.42 13.87 -8.09
N MET A 205 -3.31 14.05 -8.81
CA MET A 205 -3.10 15.21 -9.69
C MET A 205 -2.95 14.84 -11.18
N THR A 206 -3.25 15.80 -12.04
CA THR A 206 -3.12 15.73 -13.51
C THR A 206 -1.84 16.42 -14.00
N LYS A 207 -1.35 16.04 -15.19
CA LYS A 207 -0.05 16.50 -15.71
C LYS A 207 0.09 18.03 -15.89
N ASP A 208 -1.01 18.73 -16.12
CA ASP A 208 -1.06 20.20 -16.23
C ASP A 208 -0.64 20.91 -14.93
N LYS A 209 -0.68 20.21 -13.79
CA LYS A 209 -0.30 20.73 -12.47
C LYS A 209 1.20 20.56 -12.16
N LEU A 210 1.95 19.86 -13.00
CA LEU A 210 3.40 19.64 -12.82
C LEU A 210 4.21 20.94 -12.67
N PRO A 211 4.00 22.02 -13.46
CA PRO A 211 4.75 23.27 -13.29
C PRO A 211 4.50 23.93 -11.93
N ARG A 212 3.25 23.86 -11.44
CA ARG A 212 2.87 24.40 -10.13
C ARG A 212 3.52 23.60 -9.02
N LEU A 213 3.44 22.27 -9.05
CA LEU A 213 4.09 21.41 -8.07
C LEU A 213 5.61 21.63 -8.05
N LYS A 214 6.26 21.68 -9.22
CA LYS A 214 7.71 21.91 -9.31
C LYS A 214 8.11 23.27 -8.72
N SER A 215 7.27 24.30 -8.83
CA SER A 215 7.53 25.61 -8.19
C SER A 215 7.47 25.61 -6.66
N LEU A 216 6.97 24.54 -6.04
CA LEU A 216 6.84 24.38 -4.59
C LEU A 216 7.91 23.46 -3.98
N LEU A 217 8.78 22.87 -4.78
CA LEU A 217 9.70 21.81 -4.40
C LEU A 217 11.15 22.12 -4.81
N THR A 218 12.10 21.51 -4.13
CA THR A 218 13.47 21.40 -4.63
C THR A 218 13.55 20.41 -5.80
N ASP A 219 14.57 20.55 -6.66
CA ASP A 219 14.82 19.60 -7.76
C ASP A 219 15.07 18.16 -7.26
N PHE A 220 15.62 18.01 -6.04
CA PHE A 220 15.77 16.72 -5.37
C PHE A 220 14.40 16.10 -5.06
N GLU A 221 13.53 16.84 -4.38
CA GLU A 221 12.20 16.35 -4.01
C GLU A 221 11.37 15.99 -5.24
N PHE A 222 11.32 16.89 -6.23
CA PHE A 222 10.56 16.66 -7.46
C PHE A 222 11.01 15.39 -8.19
N ARG A 223 12.34 15.19 -8.36
CA ARG A 223 12.92 14.00 -9.01
C ARG A 223 12.48 12.70 -8.34
N HIS A 224 12.48 12.65 -7.00
CA HIS A 224 12.05 11.43 -6.31
C HIS A 224 10.53 11.25 -6.33
N ILE A 225 9.75 12.32 -6.21
CA ILE A 225 8.28 12.27 -6.24
C ILE A 225 7.78 11.79 -7.61
N GLU A 226 8.34 12.31 -8.72
CA GLU A 226 7.91 11.91 -10.07
C GLU A 226 8.36 10.48 -10.44
N ALA A 227 9.49 10.04 -9.91
CA ALA A 227 10.00 8.69 -10.10
C ALA A 227 9.28 7.63 -9.26
N PHE A 228 8.72 8.01 -8.11
CA PHE A 228 8.25 7.07 -7.09
C PHE A 228 7.23 6.05 -7.62
N PRO A 229 6.16 6.45 -8.35
CA PRO A 229 5.17 5.49 -8.84
C PRO A 229 5.77 4.51 -9.86
N SER A 230 6.75 4.95 -10.66
CA SER A 230 7.42 4.13 -11.65
C SER A 230 8.30 3.08 -11.00
N ILE A 231 9.10 3.46 -10.00
CA ILE A 231 9.96 2.54 -9.25
C ILE A 231 9.09 1.52 -8.49
N LEU A 232 7.99 1.93 -7.88
CA LEU A 232 7.02 1.02 -7.25
C LEU A 232 6.46 0.01 -8.26
N ARG A 233 6.15 0.43 -9.50
CA ARG A 233 5.69 -0.50 -10.56
C ARG A 233 6.79 -1.44 -11.03
N LEU A 234 8.04 -1.00 -11.14
CA LEU A 234 9.17 -1.86 -11.49
C LEU A 234 9.47 -2.90 -10.40
N LEU A 235 9.34 -2.53 -9.13
CA LEU A 235 9.44 -3.45 -7.99
C LEU A 235 8.29 -4.48 -7.98
N ASN A 236 7.04 -4.05 -8.21
CA ASN A 236 5.88 -4.95 -8.27
C ASN A 236 5.82 -5.79 -9.57
N ALA A 237 6.53 -5.37 -10.62
CA ALA A 237 6.81 -6.19 -11.81
C ALA A 237 8.00 -7.16 -11.60
N HIS A 238 8.71 -7.00 -10.47
CA HIS A 238 9.90 -7.74 -10.01
C HIS A 238 11.19 -7.60 -10.84
N THR A 239 11.10 -7.16 -12.09
CA THR A 239 12.24 -7.06 -13.03
C THR A 239 13.44 -6.31 -12.47
N LEU A 240 13.23 -5.13 -11.87
CA LEU A 240 14.31 -4.28 -11.38
C LEU A 240 15.09 -4.94 -10.23
N LEU A 241 14.40 -5.59 -9.30
CA LEU A 241 15.06 -6.23 -8.15
C LEU A 241 15.75 -7.54 -8.55
N GLU A 242 15.21 -8.28 -9.53
CA GLU A 242 15.89 -9.43 -10.14
C GLU A 242 17.21 -9.01 -10.81
N GLU A 243 17.21 -7.93 -11.61
CA GLU A 243 18.41 -7.46 -12.31
C GLU A 243 19.48 -6.92 -11.35
N LEU A 244 19.10 -6.13 -10.35
CA LEU A 244 20.02 -5.66 -9.30
C LEU A 244 20.58 -6.84 -8.48
N SER A 245 19.78 -7.89 -8.24
CA SER A 245 20.24 -9.11 -7.57
C SER A 245 21.19 -9.95 -8.43
N ALA A 246 21.02 -9.92 -9.75
CA ALA A 246 21.87 -10.63 -10.71
C ALA A 246 23.23 -9.94 -10.97
N ASN A 247 23.36 -8.66 -10.64
CA ASN A 247 24.57 -7.84 -10.79
C ASN A 247 25.16 -7.40 -9.42
N ARG A 248 24.99 -8.24 -8.39
CA ARG A 248 25.25 -7.89 -6.99
C ARG A 248 26.72 -7.54 -6.71
N GLU A 249 27.64 -8.13 -7.47
CA GLU A 249 29.08 -7.91 -7.43
C GLU A 249 29.56 -6.59 -8.02
N ARG A 250 28.69 -5.87 -8.76
CA ARG A 250 29.02 -4.58 -9.43
C ARG A 250 28.08 -3.43 -9.06
N LEU A 251 27.39 -3.51 -7.91
CA LEU A 251 26.42 -2.49 -7.46
C LEU A 251 27.06 -1.12 -7.16
N ASP A 252 28.36 -1.07 -6.93
CA ASP A 252 29.18 0.14 -6.86
C ASP A 252 29.39 0.79 -8.24
N LYS A 253 29.38 0.01 -9.31
CA LYS A 253 29.44 0.48 -10.71
C LYS A 253 28.10 1.00 -11.24
N LEU A 254 27.02 1.01 -10.46
CA LEU A 254 25.73 1.53 -10.91
C LEU A 254 25.83 3.05 -11.18
N GLN A 255 25.81 3.47 -12.45
CA GLN A 255 25.91 4.88 -12.81
C GLN A 255 24.55 5.57 -12.91
N ARG A 256 23.60 4.93 -13.61
CA ARG A 256 22.34 5.56 -14.02
C ARG A 256 21.27 4.51 -14.28
N VAL A 257 20.01 4.84 -13.98
CA VAL A 257 18.83 4.09 -14.42
C VAL A 257 17.92 5.02 -15.21
N SER A 258 17.30 4.51 -16.27
CA SER A 258 16.34 5.24 -17.10
C SER A 258 15.06 4.43 -17.26
N PHE A 259 13.90 5.09 -17.20
CA PHE A 259 12.57 4.47 -17.20
C PHE A 259 11.51 5.49 -17.59
N TYR A 260 10.22 5.17 -17.50
CA TYR A 260 9.12 6.05 -17.90
C TYR A 260 8.26 6.46 -16.70
N ARG A 261 7.79 7.72 -16.67
CA ARG A 261 6.91 8.26 -15.62
C ARG A 261 5.51 7.69 -15.74
N VAL A 262 4.91 7.25 -14.63
CA VAL A 262 3.55 6.63 -14.65
C VAL A 262 2.47 7.58 -15.16
N LEU A 263 2.56 8.87 -14.86
CA LEU A 263 1.53 9.88 -15.14
C LEU A 263 1.25 10.07 -16.63
N ASP A 264 2.28 10.05 -17.47
CA ASP A 264 2.21 10.46 -18.88
C ASP A 264 3.26 9.80 -19.79
N ASN A 265 4.01 8.83 -19.29
CA ASN A 265 5.08 8.13 -20.00
C ASN A 265 6.22 9.05 -20.50
N GLU A 266 6.49 10.17 -19.80
CA GLU A 266 7.73 10.93 -20.01
C GLU A 266 8.95 10.06 -19.64
N HIS A 267 10.04 10.16 -20.41
CA HIS A 267 11.26 9.40 -20.14
C HIS A 267 12.07 10.06 -19.01
N LEU A 268 12.22 9.36 -17.89
CA LEU A 268 12.99 9.78 -16.72
C LEU A 268 14.36 9.11 -16.69
N SER A 269 15.33 9.77 -16.05
CA SER A 269 16.65 9.21 -15.79
C SER A 269 17.17 9.76 -14.46
N MET A 270 17.82 8.91 -13.67
CA MET A 270 18.39 9.28 -12.37
C MET A 270 19.71 8.56 -12.12
N SER A 271 20.55 9.11 -11.26
CA SER A 271 21.84 8.50 -10.91
C SER A 271 21.65 7.17 -10.15
N GLY A 272 22.72 6.37 -10.06
CA GLY A 272 22.74 5.19 -9.21
C GLY A 272 22.53 5.52 -7.73
N GLU A 273 23.03 6.67 -7.27
CA GLU A 273 22.80 7.19 -5.92
C GLU A 273 21.32 7.54 -5.69
N ASP A 274 20.70 8.28 -6.63
CA ASP A 274 19.26 8.57 -6.57
C ASP A 274 18.41 7.29 -6.56
N LEU A 275 18.81 6.24 -7.31
CA LEU A 275 18.09 4.96 -7.26
C LEU A 275 18.16 4.33 -5.86
N TRP A 276 19.34 4.33 -5.22
CA TRP A 276 19.46 3.82 -3.84
C TRP A 276 18.63 4.63 -2.83
N ILE A 277 18.58 5.96 -2.99
CA ILE A 277 17.73 6.83 -2.17
C ILE A 277 16.24 6.52 -2.40
N ALA A 278 15.83 6.38 -3.66
CA ALA A 278 14.46 6.04 -4.02
C ALA A 278 14.03 4.67 -3.48
N LEU A 279 14.92 3.66 -3.52
CA LEU A 279 14.65 2.34 -2.96
C LEU A 279 14.51 2.37 -1.42
N ASN A 280 15.22 3.25 -0.71
CA ASN A 280 14.99 3.48 0.72
C ASN A 280 13.59 4.07 0.99
N PHE A 281 13.13 5.04 0.21
CA PHE A 281 11.76 5.54 0.30
C PHE A 281 10.71 4.44 0.02
N GLN A 282 10.98 3.50 -0.91
CA GLN A 282 10.10 2.36 -1.17
C GLN A 282 10.01 1.39 0.03
N VAL A 283 11.11 1.14 0.75
CA VAL A 283 11.08 0.33 1.99
C VAL A 283 10.16 0.98 3.03
N ILE A 284 10.29 2.29 3.27
CA ILE A 284 9.44 3.02 4.23
C ILE A 284 7.97 2.98 3.82
N HIS A 285 7.65 3.24 2.54
CA HIS A 285 6.28 3.13 2.02
C HIS A 285 5.69 1.73 2.25
N LEU A 286 6.43 0.68 1.87
CA LEU A 286 5.93 -0.69 1.90
C LEU A 286 5.66 -1.21 3.32
N LEU A 287 6.31 -0.62 4.34
CA LEU A 287 6.06 -0.88 5.76
C LEU A 287 4.57 -0.72 6.10
N ASP A 288 3.93 0.35 5.63
CA ASP A 288 2.52 0.68 5.95
C ASP A 288 1.51 -0.34 5.42
N PHE A 289 1.89 -1.14 4.43
CA PHE A 289 1.04 -2.16 3.82
C PHE A 289 1.17 -3.54 4.47
N LEU A 290 2.08 -3.68 5.44
CA LEU A 290 2.23 -4.89 6.24
C LEU A 290 1.02 -5.06 7.17
N PRO A 291 0.55 -6.30 7.39
CA PRO A 291 -0.59 -6.56 8.26
C PRO A 291 -0.23 -6.27 9.73
N ALA A 292 -1.23 -5.83 10.52
CA ALA A 292 -1.03 -5.51 11.93
C ALA A 292 -0.53 -6.69 12.78
N ALA A 293 -0.86 -7.93 12.40
CA ALA A 293 -0.52 -9.13 13.15
C ALA A 293 -0.51 -10.41 12.27
N CYS A 294 0.10 -11.46 12.81
CA CYS A 294 0.17 -12.81 12.29
C CYS A 294 0.82 -12.86 10.90
N TRP A 295 2.04 -12.34 10.82
CA TRP A 295 2.82 -12.21 9.59
C TRP A 295 3.13 -13.57 8.96
N ALA A 296 3.48 -14.57 9.78
CA ALA A 296 3.80 -15.92 9.33
C ALA A 296 2.65 -16.58 8.53
N SER A 297 1.39 -16.18 8.74
CA SER A 297 0.25 -16.67 7.96
C SER A 297 -0.01 -15.88 6.65
N GLN A 298 0.67 -14.73 6.49
CA GLN A 298 0.45 -13.74 5.42
C GLN A 298 1.68 -13.49 4.53
N MET A 299 2.81 -14.15 4.76
CA MET A 299 4.02 -14.07 3.91
C MET A 299 3.78 -14.46 2.43
N SER A 300 2.63 -15.07 2.10
CA SER A 300 2.23 -15.32 0.71
C SER A 300 1.71 -14.07 -0.02
N GLU A 301 1.45 -12.96 0.69
CA GLU A 301 0.90 -11.73 0.11
C GLU A 301 1.94 -10.98 -0.76
N PRO A 302 1.59 -10.52 -1.97
CA PRO A 302 2.56 -9.90 -2.87
C PRO A 302 3.26 -8.65 -2.33
N LEU A 303 2.57 -7.73 -1.66
CA LEU A 303 3.21 -6.52 -1.09
C LEU A 303 4.14 -6.86 0.09
N PHE A 304 3.78 -7.85 0.91
CA PHE A 304 4.66 -8.37 1.96
C PHE A 304 5.94 -8.95 1.33
N GLN A 305 5.81 -9.74 0.25
CA GLN A 305 6.97 -10.28 -0.47
C GLN A 305 7.85 -9.18 -1.07
N THR A 306 7.26 -8.17 -1.71
CA THR A 306 8.02 -7.03 -2.25
C THR A 306 8.76 -6.28 -1.13
N PHE A 307 8.15 -6.08 0.03
CA PHE A 307 8.83 -5.51 1.21
C PHE A 307 10.02 -6.37 1.66
N VAL A 308 9.79 -7.66 1.93
CA VAL A 308 10.80 -8.60 2.45
C VAL A 308 11.98 -8.73 1.48
N GLU A 309 11.72 -8.87 0.18
CA GLU A 309 12.77 -9.01 -0.82
C GLU A 309 13.60 -7.73 -0.94
N LEU A 310 12.94 -6.56 -0.94
CA LEU A 310 13.62 -5.27 -1.03
C LEU A 310 14.46 -4.99 0.22
N ILE A 311 13.88 -5.10 1.43
CA ILE A 311 14.60 -4.79 2.67
C ILE A 311 15.78 -5.76 2.88
N THR A 312 15.59 -7.06 2.62
CA THR A 312 16.67 -8.05 2.69
C THR A 312 17.77 -7.75 1.69
N PHE A 313 17.43 -7.42 0.43
CA PHE A 313 18.43 -7.03 -0.56
C PHE A 313 19.21 -5.78 -0.11
N MET A 314 18.51 -4.74 0.37
CA MET A 314 19.13 -3.48 0.81
C MET A 314 20.01 -3.66 2.05
N GLN A 315 19.60 -4.48 3.02
CA GLN A 315 20.41 -4.87 4.18
C GLN A 315 21.65 -5.65 3.75
N GLN A 316 21.47 -6.72 2.96
CA GLN A 316 22.53 -7.61 2.51
C GLN A 316 23.56 -6.97 1.56
N THR A 317 23.26 -5.79 1.00
CA THR A 317 24.15 -5.02 0.12
C THR A 317 24.69 -3.74 0.77
N GLY A 318 24.34 -3.46 2.04
CA GLY A 318 24.74 -2.23 2.74
C GLY A 318 24.13 -0.94 2.16
N ARG A 319 23.06 -1.07 1.36
CA ARG A 319 22.34 0.02 0.69
C ARG A 319 21.12 0.53 1.47
N LEU A 320 20.68 -0.19 2.50
CA LEU A 320 19.72 0.35 3.48
C LEU A 320 20.38 1.50 4.26
N LYS A 321 19.74 2.68 4.22
CA LYS A 321 20.14 3.93 4.89
C LYS A 321 19.03 4.46 5.78
N ALA A 322 17.77 4.30 5.37
CA ALA A 322 16.63 4.50 6.26
C ALA A 322 16.67 3.47 7.40
N HIS A 323 16.46 3.92 8.62
CA HIS A 323 16.35 3.04 9.79
C HIS A 323 15.02 2.29 9.75
N VAL A 324 15.09 0.97 9.55
CA VAL A 324 13.93 0.07 9.52
C VAL A 324 14.30 -1.24 10.20
N ASP A 325 13.97 -1.34 11.49
CA ASP A 325 14.20 -2.52 12.33
C ASP A 325 13.19 -3.63 11.98
N PHE A 326 13.62 -4.49 11.06
CA PHE A 326 12.85 -5.64 10.59
C PHE A 326 13.56 -6.96 10.87
N ASP A 327 13.11 -7.64 11.91
CA ASP A 327 13.40 -9.05 12.14
C ASP A 327 12.53 -9.90 11.21
N HIS A 328 13.14 -10.85 10.50
CA HIS A 328 12.37 -11.82 9.74
C HIS A 328 11.51 -12.66 10.70
N PRO A 329 10.21 -12.88 10.39
CA PRO A 329 9.36 -13.73 11.21
C PRO A 329 9.91 -15.17 11.22
N ALA A 330 10.55 -15.53 12.33
CA ALA A 330 11.16 -16.83 12.57
C ALA A 330 10.43 -17.52 13.73
N GLY A 331 9.91 -18.72 13.49
CA GLY A 331 9.21 -19.52 14.50
C GLY A 331 7.87 -20.08 14.02
N GLU A 332 7.03 -20.42 14.98
CA GLU A 332 5.72 -21.02 14.72
C GLU A 332 4.70 -20.01 14.19
N VAL A 333 3.73 -20.49 13.40
CA VAL A 333 2.69 -19.63 12.81
C VAL A 333 1.67 -19.25 13.88
N ASN A 334 1.92 -18.16 14.60
CA ASN A 334 0.90 -17.57 15.46
C ASN A 334 -0.25 -17.00 14.61
N VAL A 335 -1.48 -17.38 14.94
CA VAL A 335 -2.74 -16.92 14.32
C VAL A 335 -3.70 -16.31 15.36
N GLU A 336 -3.23 -16.08 16.58
CA GLU A 336 -4.01 -15.49 17.66
C GLU A 336 -4.56 -14.11 17.26
N GLY A 337 -5.83 -13.86 17.57
CA GLY A 337 -6.53 -12.66 17.15
C GLY A 337 -6.99 -12.64 15.69
N GLN A 338 -6.62 -13.62 14.84
CA GLN A 338 -7.16 -13.70 13.47
C GLN A 338 -8.45 -14.53 13.36
N PRO A 339 -9.41 -14.09 12.53
CA PRO A 339 -10.60 -14.85 12.22
C PRO A 339 -10.27 -15.93 11.18
N LEU A 340 -10.68 -17.17 11.44
CA LEU A 340 -10.54 -18.28 10.48
C LEU A 340 -11.53 -18.14 9.31
N THR A 341 -11.27 -17.19 8.42
CA THR A 341 -12.07 -16.95 7.22
C THR A 341 -11.60 -17.81 6.06
N LEU A 342 -12.52 -18.12 5.12
CA LEU A 342 -12.19 -18.81 3.89
C LEU A 342 -11.14 -18.03 3.06
N GLY A 343 -11.17 -16.70 3.10
CA GLY A 343 -10.16 -15.84 2.46
C GLY A 343 -8.75 -16.02 3.04
N ALA A 344 -8.63 -15.99 4.37
CA ALA A 344 -7.36 -16.24 5.07
C ALA A 344 -6.81 -17.64 4.76
N CYS A 345 -7.68 -18.67 4.76
CA CYS A 345 -7.29 -20.03 4.36
C CYS A 345 -6.82 -20.11 2.90
N ILE A 346 -7.49 -19.45 1.95
CA ILE A 346 -7.06 -19.42 0.54
C ILE A 346 -5.66 -18.81 0.42
N PHE A 347 -5.38 -17.70 1.10
CA PHE A 347 -4.06 -17.05 1.07
C PHE A 347 -2.96 -17.89 1.70
N ARG A 348 -3.23 -18.49 2.87
CA ARG A 348 -2.27 -19.35 3.59
C ARG A 348 -1.76 -20.52 2.74
N PHE A 349 -2.59 -21.02 1.82
CA PHE A 349 -2.24 -22.12 0.92
C PHE A 349 -1.94 -21.68 -0.53
N LEU A 350 -2.01 -20.39 -0.85
CA LEU A 350 -1.67 -19.87 -2.17
C LEU A 350 -0.13 -19.86 -2.32
N PRO A 351 0.46 -20.58 -3.29
CA PRO A 351 1.91 -20.54 -3.48
C PRO A 351 2.36 -19.13 -3.87
N SER A 352 3.46 -18.67 -3.25
CA SER A 352 4.06 -17.34 -3.51
C SER A 352 4.26 -17.07 -5.01
N THR A 353 4.74 -18.07 -5.75
CA THR A 353 4.93 -17.99 -7.21
C THR A 353 3.64 -17.75 -8.00
N VAL A 354 2.48 -18.15 -7.50
CA VAL A 354 1.16 -17.88 -8.10
C VAL A 354 0.69 -16.47 -7.73
N ALA A 355 0.87 -16.06 -6.47
CA ALA A 355 0.55 -14.71 -6.01
C ALA A 355 1.36 -13.65 -6.79
N ARG A 356 2.69 -13.84 -6.90
CA ARG A 356 3.61 -13.01 -7.69
C ARG A 356 3.21 -12.91 -9.15
N LYS A 357 2.92 -14.03 -9.82
CA LYS A 357 2.44 -14.03 -11.22
C LYS A 357 1.13 -13.25 -11.40
N SER A 358 0.26 -13.25 -10.39
CA SER A 358 -0.95 -12.42 -10.41
C SER A 358 -0.65 -10.93 -10.24
N GLN A 359 0.26 -10.55 -9.34
CA GLN A 359 0.70 -9.16 -9.14
C GLN A 359 1.33 -8.59 -10.42
N ILE A 360 2.33 -9.27 -10.99
CA ILE A 360 2.99 -8.88 -12.25
C ILE A 360 1.95 -8.66 -13.35
N LYS A 361 1.00 -9.60 -13.51
CA LYS A 361 -0.06 -9.51 -14.52
C LYS A 361 -0.97 -8.28 -14.33
N GLU A 362 -1.35 -7.95 -13.10
CA GLU A 362 -2.17 -6.75 -12.85
C GLU A 362 -1.37 -5.46 -13.08
N ILE A 363 -0.10 -5.38 -12.68
CA ILE A 363 0.77 -4.20 -12.95
C ILE A 363 1.02 -4.02 -14.46
N THR A 364 1.26 -5.11 -15.20
CA THR A 364 1.34 -5.07 -16.67
C THR A 364 0.02 -4.59 -17.28
N LYS A 365 -1.13 -5.06 -16.78
CA LYS A 365 -2.45 -4.63 -17.24
C LYS A 365 -2.68 -3.13 -16.96
N TYR A 366 -2.39 -2.66 -15.75
CA TYR A 366 -2.55 -1.26 -15.37
C TYR A 366 -1.66 -0.36 -16.23
N SER A 367 -0.38 -0.71 -16.40
CA SER A 367 0.54 0.04 -17.24
C SER A 367 0.07 0.12 -18.69
N LYS A 368 -0.30 -1.02 -19.29
CA LYS A 368 -0.83 -1.05 -20.67
C LYS A 368 -2.10 -0.22 -20.85
N ALA A 369 -2.97 -0.16 -19.83
CA ALA A 369 -4.24 0.56 -19.91
C ALA A 369 -4.10 2.09 -19.97
N ILE A 370 -2.94 2.65 -19.62
CA ILE A 370 -2.63 4.09 -19.71
C ILE A 370 -1.49 4.41 -20.69
N GLY A 371 -0.99 3.41 -21.44
CA GLY A 371 0.17 3.58 -22.32
C GLY A 371 1.52 3.70 -21.60
N HIS A 372 1.59 3.37 -20.31
CA HIS A 372 2.82 3.37 -19.53
C HIS A 372 3.70 2.16 -19.88
N SER A 373 4.98 2.43 -20.13
CA SER A 373 6.02 1.44 -20.39
C SER A 373 6.65 0.95 -19.08
N LEU A 374 6.80 -0.37 -18.96
CA LEU A 374 7.60 -1.00 -17.89
C LEU A 374 9.06 -1.26 -18.32
N SER A 375 9.47 -0.79 -19.50
CA SER A 375 10.87 -0.85 -19.92
C SER A 375 11.71 0.13 -19.11
N TYR A 376 12.91 -0.32 -18.74
CA TYR A 376 13.95 0.48 -18.11
C TYR A 376 15.31 0.01 -18.64
N GLU A 377 16.34 0.82 -18.41
CA GLU A 377 17.72 0.52 -18.75
C GLU A 377 18.61 0.87 -17.54
N ILE A 378 19.50 -0.05 -17.16
CA ILE A 378 20.56 0.22 -16.19
C ILE A 378 21.89 0.41 -16.92
N GLN A 379 22.48 1.59 -16.77
CA GLN A 379 23.83 1.88 -17.21
C GLN A 379 24.80 1.64 -16.04
N TRP A 380 25.79 0.79 -16.31
CA TRP A 380 26.88 0.46 -15.40
C TRP A 380 28.18 1.11 -15.90
N ALA A 381 29.11 1.39 -14.98
CA ALA A 381 30.50 1.65 -15.32
C ALA A 381 31.17 0.37 -15.85
N ASP A 382 32.17 0.56 -16.70
CA ASP A 382 33.08 -0.48 -17.20
C ASP A 382 33.89 -1.13 -16.07
#